data_AF-A0A1Q7SY76-F1
#
_entry.id   AF-A0A1Q7SY76-F1
#
_cell.length_a   1.000
_cell.length_b   1.000
_cell.length_c   1.000
_cell.angle_alpha   90.00
_cell.angle_beta   90.00
_cell.angle_gamma   90.00
#
_symmetry.space_group_name_H-M   'P 1'
#
loop_
_entity.id
_entity.type
_entity.pdbx_description
1 polymer ?
#
loop_
_entity_poly.entity_id
_entity_poly.type
_entity_poly.pdbx_seq_one_letter_code
_entity_poly.pdbx_strand_id
1 'polypeptide(L)'
;MSNWFAIPLAFLLLADADIPRVDSLRTPTNAALGFPSSEEIPLFPNAGASSDNAQSQSQSPSKIASPSKNTTLQENSKLDLIRYVSGEFAKAIKPLPAGKEGFHVSVGKPLEAEMLDRAVATHGSAVSTGDNVQITKLEFRDHQIIVDLNGGGRGKRRWRDHIQFGMGGGYPPMQTTSTQDQGPPGIQPGMGSTIFLEFNKPLPDLNPDELKQLLSPFLNFSKERSAAVQWFDTLPPEMKKAIQDRRPALGMDREELVAAIGKPDHKVRERDSDGNDIEDWIYGQPPSKTVFVRFLGDRVTSIKQF
;
A
#
# COMPACT_ATOMS: atom_id res chain seq x y z
N MET A 1 18.21 84.60 -7.03
CA MET A 1 18.24 85.07 -8.43
C MET A 1 17.95 83.82 -9.29
N SER A 2 16.69 83.60 -9.72
CA SER A 2 16.15 83.95 -11.06
C SER A 2 17.05 83.42 -12.18
N ASN A 3 16.66 82.66 -13.22
CA ASN A 3 15.38 82.23 -13.81
C ASN A 3 15.71 81.00 -14.71
N TRP A 4 14.90 79.93 -14.76
CA TRP A 4 13.89 79.65 -15.79
C TRP A 4 14.43 79.22 -17.17
N PHE A 5 14.25 77.93 -17.53
CA PHE A 5 13.87 77.53 -18.89
C PHE A 5 12.95 76.30 -18.85
N ALA A 6 11.81 76.44 -19.52
CA ALA A 6 10.75 75.47 -19.65
C ALA A 6 11.00 74.55 -20.86
N ILE A 7 10.55 73.29 -20.80
CA ILE A 7 10.37 72.42 -21.98
C ILE A 7 8.95 71.82 -21.88
N PRO A 8 8.14 71.90 -22.95
CA PRO A 8 6.72 71.59 -22.88
C PRO A 8 6.42 70.10 -22.97
N LEU A 9 5.36 69.75 -22.26
CA LEU A 9 4.61 68.51 -22.22
C LEU A 9 3.86 68.31 -23.56
N ALA A 10 4.03 67.15 -24.22
CA ALA A 10 3.15 66.71 -25.30
C ALA A 10 2.40 65.45 -24.85
N PHE A 11 1.08 65.53 -24.96
CA PHE A 11 0.09 64.61 -24.42
C PHE A 11 -0.50 63.74 -25.55
N LEU A 12 -0.68 62.45 -25.24
CA LEU A 12 -1.85 61.59 -25.51
C LEU A 12 -2.18 61.03 -26.92
N LEU A 13 -2.68 59.79 -26.84
CA LEU A 13 -3.67 59.06 -27.67
C LEU A 13 -3.16 58.15 -28.80
N LEU A 14 -2.93 56.88 -28.43
CA LEU A 14 -3.17 55.75 -29.34
C LEU A 14 -4.62 55.29 -29.12
N ALA A 15 -5.46 55.56 -30.11
CA ALA A 15 -6.82 55.07 -30.19
C ALA A 15 -6.82 53.62 -30.68
N ASP A 16 -7.55 52.78 -29.96
CA ASP A 16 -7.94 51.42 -30.31
C ASP A 16 -8.83 51.46 -31.55
N ALA A 17 -8.41 50.79 -32.63
CA ALA A 17 -9.21 50.65 -33.84
C ALA A 17 -9.86 49.26 -33.83
N ASP A 18 -11.13 49.29 -33.44
CA ASP A 18 -12.19 48.31 -33.57
C ASP A 18 -12.20 47.64 -34.96
N ILE A 19 -12.19 46.30 -35.02
CA ILE A 19 -12.43 45.54 -36.26
C ILE A 19 -13.61 44.59 -36.01
N PRO A 20 -14.68 44.67 -36.81
CA PRO A 20 -15.91 43.94 -36.56
C PRO A 20 -15.83 42.46 -36.97
N ARG A 21 -16.34 41.65 -36.05
CA ARG A 21 -16.79 40.27 -36.18
C ARG A 21 -17.86 40.19 -37.27
N VAL A 22 -17.71 39.26 -38.22
CA VAL A 22 -18.80 38.85 -39.11
C VAL A 22 -19.05 37.35 -38.92
N ASP A 23 -20.29 37.06 -38.55
CA ASP A 23 -20.87 35.75 -38.33
C ASP A 23 -20.75 34.83 -39.55
N SER A 24 -20.33 33.58 -39.31
CA SER A 24 -20.82 32.46 -40.11
C SER A 24 -21.40 31.41 -39.17
N LEU A 25 -22.73 31.41 -39.11
CA LEU A 25 -23.55 30.42 -38.43
C LEU A 25 -23.42 29.08 -39.15
N ARG A 26 -22.62 28.16 -38.60
CA ARG A 26 -22.86 26.72 -38.79
C ARG A 26 -23.51 26.20 -37.52
N THR A 27 -24.78 25.85 -37.62
CA THR A 27 -25.47 25.00 -36.64
C THR A 27 -24.80 23.62 -36.61
N PRO A 28 -24.33 23.12 -35.46
CA PRO A 28 -24.14 21.70 -35.30
C PRO A 28 -25.52 21.04 -35.19
N THR A 29 -25.81 20.13 -36.10
CA THR A 29 -26.93 19.20 -36.04
C THR A 29 -26.92 18.48 -34.68
N ASN A 30 -27.90 18.77 -33.84
CA ASN A 30 -28.25 17.94 -32.68
C ASN A 30 -28.84 16.63 -33.20
N ALA A 31 -28.00 15.63 -33.46
CA ALA A 31 -28.44 14.24 -33.46
C ALA A 31 -28.49 13.79 -32.00
N ALA A 32 -29.65 13.94 -31.36
CA ALA A 32 -29.92 13.28 -30.09
C ALA A 32 -29.96 11.78 -30.34
N LEU A 33 -28.82 11.10 -30.14
CA LEU A 33 -28.81 9.64 -29.93
C LEU A 33 -29.31 9.41 -28.50
N GLY A 34 -30.59 9.06 -28.40
CA GLY A 34 -31.18 8.58 -27.15
C GLY A 34 -30.56 7.23 -26.81
N PHE A 35 -29.75 7.18 -25.76
CA PHE A 35 -29.27 5.93 -25.19
C PHE A 35 -30.26 5.47 -24.11
N PRO A 36 -30.89 4.29 -24.23
CA PRO A 36 -31.66 3.74 -23.13
C PRO A 36 -30.73 3.46 -21.95
N SER A 37 -31.05 4.05 -20.80
CA SER A 37 -30.31 3.93 -19.55
C SER A 37 -30.58 2.56 -18.91
N SER A 38 -29.91 1.50 -19.38
CA SER A 38 -29.73 0.21 -18.69
C SER A 38 -28.84 -0.73 -19.53
N GLU A 39 -27.55 -0.42 -19.71
CA GLU A 39 -26.58 -1.43 -20.13
C GLU A 39 -25.17 -1.05 -19.65
N GLU A 40 -24.62 -1.84 -18.72
CA GLU A 40 -23.25 -1.69 -18.21
C GLU A 40 -22.26 -2.20 -19.27
N ILE A 41 -21.35 -1.35 -19.74
CA ILE A 41 -20.26 -1.75 -20.65
C ILE A 41 -19.02 -2.07 -19.80
N PRO A 42 -18.46 -3.30 -19.86
CA PRO A 42 -17.28 -3.67 -19.08
C PRO A 42 -16.01 -2.97 -19.59
N LEU A 43 -15.19 -2.49 -18.65
CA LEU A 43 -14.03 -1.62 -18.86
C LEU A 43 -12.74 -2.31 -19.37
N PHE A 44 -12.78 -3.55 -19.87
CA PHE A 44 -11.59 -4.20 -20.43
C PHE A 44 -11.89 -4.98 -21.72
N PRO A 45 -11.05 -4.87 -22.76
CA PRO A 45 -11.21 -5.64 -23.98
C PRO A 45 -10.75 -7.08 -23.75
N ASN A 46 -11.67 -8.03 -23.86
CA ASN A 46 -11.33 -9.45 -23.88
C ASN A 46 -10.87 -9.81 -25.31
N ALA A 47 -9.61 -10.19 -25.47
CA ALA A 47 -9.07 -10.65 -26.75
C ALA A 47 -9.51 -12.10 -26.99
N GLY A 48 -10.37 -12.32 -28.00
CA GLY A 48 -10.75 -13.65 -28.46
C GLY A 48 -11.94 -13.59 -29.42
N ALA A 49 -11.72 -13.99 -30.66
CA ALA A 49 -12.61 -13.80 -31.80
C ALA A 49 -13.83 -14.75 -31.87
N SER A 50 -14.80 -14.31 -32.68
CA SER A 50 -15.74 -15.07 -33.55
C SER A 50 -17.02 -15.73 -32.98
N SER A 51 -18.15 -15.06 -33.29
CA SER A 51 -19.40 -15.51 -33.96
C SER A 51 -20.22 -16.71 -33.45
N ASP A 52 -21.50 -16.39 -33.16
CA ASP A 52 -22.75 -17.14 -33.33
C ASP A 52 -22.79 -18.66 -33.12
N ASN A 53 -23.46 -19.10 -32.04
CA ASN A 53 -24.81 -19.68 -32.16
C ASN A 53 -25.49 -19.88 -30.79
N ALA A 54 -26.80 -19.70 -30.78
CA ALA A 54 -27.68 -19.96 -29.65
C ALA A 54 -27.84 -21.46 -29.39
N GLN A 55 -27.69 -21.90 -28.14
CA GLN A 55 -28.53 -22.97 -27.59
C GLN A 55 -28.55 -22.97 -26.07
N SER A 56 -29.75 -22.84 -25.54
CA SER A 56 -30.10 -23.09 -24.15
C SER A 56 -29.84 -24.56 -23.81
N GLN A 57 -29.10 -24.83 -22.73
CA GLN A 57 -29.22 -26.08 -22.00
C GLN A 57 -28.79 -25.90 -20.53
N SER A 58 -29.75 -26.24 -19.68
CA SER A 58 -29.72 -26.34 -18.23
C SER A 58 -28.61 -27.28 -17.76
N GLN A 59 -27.75 -26.83 -16.83
CA GLN A 59 -27.02 -27.73 -15.95
C GLN A 59 -26.86 -27.15 -14.53
N SER A 60 -27.18 -28.03 -13.60
CA SER A 60 -27.14 -28.03 -12.13
C SER A 60 -25.99 -27.24 -11.45
N PRO A 61 -26.16 -26.86 -10.16
CA PRO A 61 -25.15 -26.11 -9.42
C PRO A 61 -23.87 -26.94 -9.27
N SER A 62 -22.83 -26.51 -9.96
CA SER A 62 -21.47 -27.00 -9.78
C SER A 62 -20.98 -26.61 -8.39
N LYS A 63 -21.18 -27.55 -7.46
CA LYS A 63 -20.36 -27.86 -6.30
C LYS A 63 -19.01 -27.13 -6.34
N ILE A 64 -18.84 -26.18 -5.42
CA ILE A 64 -17.56 -25.53 -5.11
C ILE A 64 -16.55 -26.65 -4.88
N ALA A 65 -15.68 -26.87 -5.86
CA ALA A 65 -14.59 -27.81 -5.73
C ALA A 65 -13.56 -27.16 -4.81
N SER A 66 -13.40 -27.72 -3.61
CA SER A 66 -12.26 -27.47 -2.75
C SER A 66 -10.98 -27.64 -3.59
N PRO A 67 -10.07 -26.65 -3.67
CA PRO A 67 -8.87 -26.81 -4.47
C PRO A 67 -8.04 -27.95 -3.88
N SER A 68 -7.60 -28.85 -4.75
CA SER A 68 -6.74 -29.97 -4.39
C SER A 68 -5.46 -29.46 -3.74
N LYS A 69 -5.25 -29.86 -2.49
CA LYS A 69 -4.15 -29.51 -1.57
C LYS A 69 -2.72 -29.93 -2.03
N ASN A 70 -2.55 -30.24 -3.31
CA ASN A 70 -1.35 -30.87 -3.88
C ASN A 70 -0.72 -30.07 -5.04
N THR A 71 -1.23 -28.87 -5.34
CA THR A 71 -0.60 -27.99 -6.34
C THR A 71 0.57 -27.26 -5.67
N THR A 72 1.68 -27.09 -6.39
CA THR A 72 2.82 -26.28 -5.95
C THR A 72 2.41 -24.82 -5.74
N LEU A 73 3.07 -24.11 -4.83
CA LEU A 73 2.78 -22.71 -4.51
C LEU A 73 2.78 -21.85 -5.78
N GLN A 74 1.65 -21.19 -6.04
CA GLN A 74 1.49 -20.32 -7.21
C GLN A 74 2.08 -18.92 -6.96
N GLU A 75 2.50 -18.22 -8.01
CA GLU A 75 3.07 -16.87 -7.86
C GLU A 75 2.02 -15.88 -7.32
N ASN A 76 0.75 -16.02 -7.71
CA ASN A 76 -0.34 -15.19 -7.17
C ASN A 76 -0.51 -15.41 -5.66
N SER A 77 -0.52 -16.67 -5.22
CA SER A 77 -0.61 -17.02 -3.80
C SER A 77 0.58 -16.48 -3.01
N LYS A 78 1.79 -16.54 -3.59
CA LYS A 78 3.00 -15.94 -3.00
C LYS A 78 2.88 -14.42 -2.84
N LEU A 79 2.34 -13.73 -3.85
CA LEU A 79 2.06 -12.29 -3.77
C LEU A 79 1.02 -11.99 -2.69
N ASP A 80 -0.02 -12.80 -2.57
CA ASP A 80 -1.02 -12.66 -1.51
C ASP A 80 -0.43 -12.88 -0.12
N LEU A 81 0.42 -13.90 0.06
CA LEU A 81 1.14 -14.13 1.30
C LEU A 81 2.02 -12.92 1.67
N ILE A 82 2.78 -12.37 0.71
CA ILE A 82 3.58 -11.17 0.96
C ILE A 82 2.67 -10.00 1.33
N ARG A 83 1.58 -9.77 0.61
CA ARG A 83 0.68 -8.63 0.81
C ARG A 83 -0.05 -8.67 2.15
N TYR A 84 -0.49 -9.84 2.58
CA TYR A 84 -1.38 -9.98 3.73
C TYR A 84 -0.71 -10.48 5.00
N VAL A 85 0.44 -11.14 4.90
CA VAL A 85 1.17 -11.69 6.06
C VAL A 85 2.46 -10.92 6.35
N SER A 86 3.15 -10.43 5.31
CA SER A 86 4.29 -9.55 5.56
C SER A 86 3.82 -8.20 6.11
N GLY A 87 4.48 -7.72 7.15
CA GLY A 87 4.11 -6.52 7.90
C GLY A 87 3.07 -6.75 8.99
N GLU A 88 2.52 -7.96 9.11
CA GLU A 88 1.52 -8.29 10.12
C GLU A 88 2.14 -8.36 11.53
N PHE A 89 1.34 -7.96 12.53
CA PHE A 89 1.71 -7.97 13.93
C PHE A 89 1.10 -9.17 14.64
N ALA A 90 1.79 -9.68 15.66
CA ALA A 90 1.32 -10.78 16.49
C ALA A 90 1.93 -10.73 17.89
N LYS A 91 1.24 -11.36 18.85
CA LYS A 91 1.83 -11.67 20.15
C LYS A 91 2.64 -12.96 20.09
N ALA A 92 3.88 -12.94 20.57
CA ALA A 92 4.64 -14.17 20.79
C ALA A 92 4.05 -14.99 21.94
N ILE A 93 3.80 -16.28 21.70
CA ILE A 93 3.27 -17.25 22.68
C ILE A 93 4.43 -18.04 23.31
N LYS A 94 5.51 -18.24 22.55
CA LYS A 94 6.72 -18.95 22.98
C LYS A 94 7.96 -18.10 22.70
N PRO A 95 9.03 -18.25 23.50
CA PRO A 95 10.28 -17.58 23.20
C PRO A 95 10.87 -18.14 21.90
N LEU A 96 11.55 -17.29 21.13
CA LEU A 96 12.23 -17.69 19.90
C LEU A 96 13.70 -17.28 19.94
N PRO A 97 14.60 -18.15 19.42
CA PRO A 97 16.03 -17.96 19.53
C PRO A 97 16.52 -16.78 18.67
N ALA A 98 17.57 -16.12 19.17
CA ALA A 98 18.35 -15.18 18.39
C ALA A 98 19.29 -15.90 17.41
N GLY A 99 19.95 -15.12 16.55
CA GLY A 99 21.01 -15.61 15.69
C GLY A 99 20.53 -16.27 14.40
N LYS A 100 21.51 -16.67 13.59
CA LYS A 100 21.28 -17.01 12.17
C LYS A 100 20.62 -18.37 11.96
N GLU A 101 20.76 -19.27 12.92
CA GLU A 101 20.17 -20.62 12.88
C GLU A 101 18.66 -20.58 13.07
N GLY A 102 18.13 -19.58 13.78
CA GLY A 102 16.70 -19.43 14.03
C GLY A 102 16.09 -20.71 14.63
N PHE A 103 14.84 -21.00 14.26
CA PHE A 103 14.17 -22.23 14.68
C PHE A 103 13.52 -22.95 13.50
N HIS A 104 13.83 -24.24 13.36
CA HIS A 104 13.34 -25.09 12.28
C HIS A 104 12.09 -25.87 12.72
N VAL A 105 11.06 -25.84 11.89
CA VAL A 105 9.75 -26.44 12.15
C VAL A 105 9.39 -27.36 11.00
N SER A 106 9.35 -28.66 11.27
CA SER A 106 8.81 -29.64 10.31
C SER A 106 7.28 -29.55 10.23
N VAL A 107 6.75 -29.02 9.13
CA VAL A 107 5.31 -28.89 8.91
C VAL A 107 4.65 -30.27 8.83
N GLY A 108 3.56 -30.45 9.57
CA GLY A 108 2.81 -31.70 9.66
C GLY A 108 3.32 -32.68 10.72
N LYS A 109 4.41 -32.35 11.42
CA LYS A 109 4.85 -33.06 12.63
C LYS A 109 4.50 -32.25 13.88
N PRO A 110 4.37 -32.90 15.05
CA PRO A 110 4.26 -32.19 16.32
C PRO A 110 5.45 -31.26 16.55
N LEU A 111 5.21 -30.10 17.17
CA LEU A 111 6.27 -29.16 17.52
C LEU A 111 7.22 -29.77 18.55
N GLU A 112 8.51 -29.80 18.24
CA GLU A 112 9.59 -30.26 19.11
C GLU A 112 9.94 -29.19 20.15
N ALA A 113 9.14 -29.11 21.23
CA ALA A 113 9.29 -28.08 22.26
C ALA A 113 10.67 -28.10 22.95
N GLU A 114 11.23 -29.27 23.23
CA GLU A 114 12.54 -29.41 23.86
C GLU A 114 13.68 -28.83 22.99
N MET A 115 13.57 -28.96 21.67
CA MET A 115 14.54 -28.40 20.73
C MET A 115 14.43 -26.88 20.68
N LEU A 116 13.22 -26.33 20.77
CA LEU A 116 13.00 -24.89 20.89
C LEU A 116 13.65 -24.33 22.15
N ASP A 117 13.38 -24.96 23.30
CA ASP A 117 13.92 -24.53 24.58
C ASP A 117 15.46 -24.59 24.58
N ARG A 118 16.04 -25.64 23.98
CA ARG A 118 17.50 -25.75 23.81
C ARG A 118 18.06 -24.66 22.90
N ALA A 119 17.39 -24.35 21.79
CA ALA A 119 17.84 -23.30 20.87
C ALA A 119 17.83 -21.93 21.57
N VAL A 120 16.77 -21.62 22.33
CA VAL A 120 16.68 -20.37 23.12
C VAL A 120 17.75 -20.34 24.21
N ALA A 121 17.99 -21.44 24.92
CA ALA A 121 19.04 -21.52 25.94
C ALA A 121 20.45 -21.33 25.35
N THR A 122 20.66 -21.77 24.12
CA THR A 122 21.98 -21.74 23.45
C THR A 122 22.28 -20.38 22.83
N HIS A 123 21.31 -19.80 22.13
CA HIS A 123 21.51 -18.55 21.36
C HIS A 123 20.96 -17.31 22.06
N GLY A 124 20.24 -17.47 23.16
CA GLY A 124 19.48 -16.42 23.81
C GLY A 124 18.13 -16.18 23.12
N SER A 125 17.23 -15.53 23.85
CA SER A 125 15.91 -15.15 23.36
C SER A 125 15.99 -13.82 22.60
N ALA A 126 15.62 -13.81 21.31
CA ALA A 126 15.41 -12.57 20.55
C ALA A 126 13.96 -12.08 20.63
N VAL A 127 13.04 -13.01 20.88
CA VAL A 127 11.62 -12.74 21.09
C VAL A 127 11.21 -13.51 22.32
N SER A 128 10.68 -12.81 23.32
CA SER A 128 10.17 -13.42 24.54
C SER A 128 8.66 -13.63 24.46
N THR A 129 8.14 -14.57 25.26
CA THR A 129 6.69 -14.75 25.39
C THR A 129 6.02 -13.45 25.82
N GLY A 130 4.96 -13.04 25.11
CA GLY A 130 4.21 -11.82 25.35
C GLY A 130 4.68 -10.61 24.53
N ASP A 131 5.82 -10.70 23.85
CA ASP A 131 6.32 -9.62 23.00
C ASP A 131 5.38 -9.36 21.82
N ASN A 132 5.24 -8.08 21.44
CA ASN A 132 4.68 -7.73 20.14
C ASN A 132 5.77 -8.01 19.10
N VAL A 133 5.44 -8.80 18.09
CA VAL A 133 6.35 -9.08 16.98
C VAL A 133 5.71 -8.68 15.67
N GLN A 134 6.55 -8.32 14.71
CA GLN A 134 6.15 -8.07 13.34
C GLN A 134 6.79 -9.10 12.42
N ILE A 135 6.01 -9.66 11.51
CA ILE A 135 6.55 -10.40 10.37
C ILE A 135 7.16 -9.37 9.41
N THR A 136 8.47 -9.40 9.25
CA THR A 136 9.20 -8.38 8.48
C THR A 136 9.63 -8.86 7.09
N LYS A 137 9.75 -10.17 6.90
CA LYS A 137 10.09 -10.76 5.61
C LYS A 137 9.57 -12.18 5.50
N LEU A 138 9.09 -12.53 4.31
CA LEU A 138 8.84 -13.90 3.86
C LEU A 138 9.78 -14.23 2.70
N GLU A 139 10.42 -15.39 2.75
CA GLU A 139 11.26 -15.91 1.67
C GLU A 139 10.84 -17.35 1.37
N PHE A 140 10.51 -17.60 0.11
CA PHE A 140 9.96 -18.87 -0.37
C PHE A 140 11.05 -19.64 -1.11
N ARG A 141 11.29 -20.88 -0.71
CA ARG A 141 12.21 -21.85 -1.32
C ARG A 141 11.43 -23.11 -1.67
N ASP A 142 11.96 -23.98 -2.52
CA ASP A 142 11.26 -25.16 -3.06
C ASP A 142 10.46 -25.97 -2.02
N HIS A 143 11.00 -26.12 -0.81
CA HIS A 143 10.43 -26.93 0.29
C HIS A 143 10.37 -26.18 1.62
N GLN A 144 10.53 -24.85 1.63
CA GLN A 144 10.67 -24.10 2.87
C GLN A 144 10.13 -22.68 2.75
N ILE A 145 9.43 -22.21 3.78
CA ILE A 145 9.10 -20.79 3.96
C ILE A 145 9.93 -20.27 5.14
N ILE A 146 10.71 -19.22 4.89
CA ILE A 146 11.49 -18.54 5.91
C ILE A 146 10.75 -17.29 6.33
N VAL A 147 10.47 -17.18 7.63
CA VAL A 147 9.70 -16.09 8.24
C VAL A 147 10.62 -15.33 9.18
N ASP A 148 10.95 -14.08 8.83
CA ASP A 148 11.77 -13.22 9.69
C ASP A 148 10.87 -12.34 10.56
N LEU A 149 11.02 -12.50 11.87
CA LEU A 149 10.33 -11.69 12.89
C LEU A 149 11.27 -10.58 13.36
N ASN A 150 10.75 -9.35 13.45
CA ASN A 150 11.51 -8.19 13.92
C ASN A 150 12.89 -8.05 13.25
N GLY A 151 12.96 -8.20 11.92
CA GLY A 151 14.19 -8.07 11.15
C GLY A 151 15.00 -9.36 10.98
N GLY A 152 14.54 -10.46 11.58
CA GLY A 152 15.15 -11.80 11.46
C GLY A 152 16.46 -11.94 12.23
N GLY A 153 16.87 -13.18 12.49
CA GLY A 153 18.15 -13.48 13.16
C GLY A 153 19.34 -13.62 12.21
N ARG A 154 19.07 -13.73 10.90
CA ARG A 154 20.09 -14.00 9.87
C ARG A 154 21.01 -12.81 9.55
N GLY A 155 20.58 -11.58 9.83
CA GLY A 155 21.29 -10.34 9.48
C GLY A 155 21.42 -10.15 7.96
N LYS A 156 21.51 -8.90 7.48
CA LYS A 156 21.89 -8.65 6.08
C LYS A 156 23.41 -8.74 5.97
N ARG A 157 23.94 -9.54 5.03
CA ARG A 157 25.35 -9.50 4.65
C ARG A 157 25.56 -8.19 3.86
N ARG A 158 26.03 -7.14 4.53
CA ARG A 158 26.29 -5.84 3.88
C ARG A 158 27.52 -6.00 3.00
N TRP A 159 27.30 -5.92 1.68
CA TRP A 159 28.42 -5.92 0.74
C TRP A 159 29.23 -4.61 0.79
N ARG A 160 28.66 -3.55 1.38
CA ARG A 160 29.32 -2.25 1.52
C ARG A 160 30.28 -2.19 2.72
N ASP A 161 30.19 -3.12 3.67
CA ASP A 161 31.08 -3.15 4.84
C ASP A 161 32.50 -3.59 4.47
N HIS A 162 32.70 -4.14 3.26
CA HIS A 162 34.01 -4.56 2.73
C HIS A 162 34.59 -3.63 1.65
N ILE A 163 33.95 -2.51 1.32
CA ILE A 163 34.56 -1.49 0.45
C ILE A 163 35.24 -0.44 1.33
N GLN A 164 36.23 -0.89 2.09
CA GLN A 164 37.25 -0.01 2.65
C GLN A 164 38.36 0.08 1.61
N PHE A 165 38.25 1.05 0.69
CA PHE A 165 39.42 1.45 -0.08
C PHE A 165 40.38 2.13 0.89
N GLY A 166 41.36 1.36 1.36
CA GLY A 166 42.53 1.88 2.04
C GLY A 166 43.31 2.79 1.12
N MET A 167 43.03 4.09 1.17
CA MET A 167 43.96 5.14 0.81
C MET A 167 44.02 6.07 2.02
N GLY A 168 45.23 6.26 2.55
CA GLY A 168 45.47 6.72 3.91
C GLY A 168 44.84 8.06 4.28
N GLY A 169 44.59 8.22 5.59
CA GLY A 169 44.17 9.48 6.19
C GLY A 169 43.18 9.24 7.32
N GLY A 170 43.66 9.27 8.55
CA GLY A 170 42.85 9.08 9.74
C GLY A 170 41.75 10.13 9.85
N TYR A 171 40.51 9.69 9.75
CA TYR A 171 39.33 10.41 10.26
C TYR A 171 38.51 9.43 11.10
N PRO A 172 37.92 9.88 12.22
CA PRO A 172 37.07 9.03 13.05
C PRO A 172 35.88 8.53 12.23
N PRO A 173 35.38 7.31 12.48
CA PRO A 173 34.30 6.74 11.69
C PRO A 173 33.08 7.66 11.79
N MET A 174 32.71 8.26 10.65
CA MET A 174 31.41 8.91 10.48
C MET A 174 30.33 7.88 10.78
N GLN A 175 29.56 8.10 11.85
CA GLN A 175 28.27 7.44 12.04
C GLN A 175 27.43 7.77 10.80
N THR A 176 27.26 6.78 9.93
CA THR A 176 26.33 6.91 8.80
C THR A 176 24.93 6.99 9.39
N THR A 177 24.32 8.16 9.29
CA THR A 177 22.89 8.34 9.52
C THR A 177 22.18 7.45 8.51
N SER A 178 21.59 6.37 9.04
CA SER A 178 20.89 5.34 8.30
C SER A 178 19.76 5.97 7.49
N THR A 179 19.87 5.91 6.17
CA THR A 179 18.69 5.93 5.30
C THR A 179 17.90 4.66 5.60
N GLN A 180 16.73 4.89 6.16
CA GLN A 180 15.80 3.93 6.69
C GLN A 180 15.23 3.06 5.57
N ASP A 181 15.82 1.89 5.39
CA ASP A 181 15.34 0.81 4.53
C ASP A 181 14.06 0.23 5.19
N GLN A 182 12.92 0.86 4.89
CA GLN A 182 11.52 0.45 5.09
C GLN A 182 11.21 -0.65 6.13
N GLY A 183 11.58 -0.41 7.39
CA GLY A 183 10.97 -1.02 8.55
C GLY A 183 10.50 0.06 9.52
N PRO A 184 9.54 -0.22 10.42
CA PRO A 184 9.18 0.73 11.48
C PRO A 184 10.44 1.17 12.23
N PRO A 185 10.52 2.44 12.69
CA PRO A 185 11.63 2.90 13.51
C PRO A 185 11.89 1.94 14.67
N GLY A 186 13.11 1.41 14.79
CA GLY A 186 13.52 0.51 15.88
C GLY A 186 13.78 -0.96 15.51
N ILE A 187 13.46 -1.41 14.28
CA ILE A 187 13.73 -2.79 13.86
C ILE A 187 15.06 -2.88 13.07
N GLN A 188 16.09 -3.45 13.69
CA GLN A 188 17.39 -3.67 13.05
C GLN A 188 17.54 -5.11 12.54
N PRO A 189 17.89 -5.32 11.25
CA PRO A 189 18.11 -6.66 10.71
C PRO A 189 19.18 -7.44 11.49
N GLY A 190 18.89 -8.68 11.87
CA GLY A 190 19.80 -9.54 12.65
C GLY A 190 19.58 -9.49 14.16
N MET A 191 18.70 -8.63 14.68
CA MET A 191 18.32 -8.60 16.10
C MET A 191 17.05 -9.39 16.41
N GLY A 192 16.33 -9.82 15.38
CA GLY A 192 15.09 -10.58 15.53
C GLY A 192 15.30 -12.08 15.56
N SER A 193 14.22 -12.82 15.30
CA SER A 193 14.25 -14.28 15.17
C SER A 193 13.79 -14.71 13.80
N THR A 194 14.22 -15.88 13.35
CA THR A 194 13.82 -16.47 12.07
C THR A 194 13.19 -17.83 12.31
N ILE A 195 11.99 -18.06 11.78
CA ILE A 195 11.34 -19.37 11.77
C ILE A 195 11.47 -19.96 10.37
N PHE A 196 11.96 -21.20 10.30
CA PHE A 196 12.08 -21.97 9.08
C PHE A 196 10.97 -23.03 9.05
N LEU A 197 9.93 -22.81 8.25
CA LEU A 197 8.87 -23.78 8.05
C LEU A 197 9.29 -24.76 6.95
N GLU A 198 9.62 -25.99 7.32
CA GLU A 198 10.11 -27.03 6.43
C GLU A 198 8.99 -27.98 6.01
N PHE A 199 8.82 -28.16 4.70
CA PHE A 199 7.81 -29.01 4.11
C PHE A 199 8.50 -30.27 3.55
N ASN A 200 7.94 -31.45 3.84
CA ASN A 200 8.49 -32.72 3.32
C ASN A 200 8.17 -32.95 1.83
N LYS A 201 7.52 -31.98 1.18
CA LYS A 201 7.05 -31.98 -0.21
C LYS A 201 7.26 -30.57 -0.77
N PRO A 202 7.22 -30.39 -2.10
CA PRO A 202 7.19 -29.06 -2.68
C PRO A 202 6.16 -28.18 -1.98
N LEU A 203 6.47 -26.89 -1.84
CA LEU A 203 5.59 -25.94 -1.16
C LEU A 203 4.16 -26.08 -1.70
N PRO A 204 3.17 -26.43 -0.86
CA PRO A 204 1.80 -26.48 -1.30
C PRO A 204 1.30 -25.06 -1.60
N ASP A 205 0.27 -24.96 -2.43
CA ASP A 205 -0.45 -23.71 -2.59
C ASP A 205 -1.16 -23.36 -1.28
N LEU A 206 -0.77 -22.22 -0.70
CA LEU A 206 -1.15 -21.79 0.64
C LEU A 206 -1.75 -20.39 0.59
N ASN A 207 -2.83 -20.19 1.33
CA ASN A 207 -3.40 -18.86 1.53
C ASN A 207 -2.85 -18.18 2.81
N PRO A 208 -3.06 -16.86 2.99
CA PRO A 208 -2.59 -16.12 4.17
C PRO A 208 -3.04 -16.69 5.51
N ASP A 209 -4.28 -17.16 5.61
CA ASP A 209 -4.82 -17.69 6.87
C ASP A 209 -4.21 -19.04 7.23
N GLU A 210 -3.91 -19.87 6.23
CA GLU A 210 -3.19 -21.13 6.42
C GLU A 210 -1.76 -20.90 6.91
N LEU A 211 -1.03 -19.93 6.35
CA LEU A 211 0.32 -19.60 6.83
C LEU A 211 0.29 -19.09 8.29
N LYS A 212 -0.66 -18.22 8.63
CA LYS A 212 -0.87 -17.78 10.03
C LYS A 212 -1.20 -18.93 10.95
N GLN A 213 -2.00 -19.88 10.49
CA GLN A 213 -2.33 -21.08 11.26
C GLN A 213 -1.08 -21.94 11.51
N LEU A 214 -0.18 -22.09 10.52
CA LEU A 214 1.11 -22.77 10.71
C LEU A 214 2.00 -22.08 11.75
N LEU A 215 1.93 -20.74 11.84
CA LEU A 215 2.67 -19.94 12.80
C LEU A 215 2.01 -19.85 14.19
N SER A 216 0.74 -20.27 14.32
CA SER A 216 -0.03 -20.19 15.56
C SER A 216 0.58 -20.85 16.80
N PRO A 217 1.46 -21.88 16.73
CA PRO A 217 2.15 -22.39 17.91
C PRO A 217 3.12 -21.38 18.54
N PHE A 218 3.55 -20.37 17.79
CA PHE A 218 4.50 -19.35 18.21
C PHE A 218 3.87 -17.97 18.29
N LEU A 219 2.90 -17.67 17.41
CA LEU A 219 2.38 -16.32 17.16
C LEU A 219 0.86 -16.29 17.25
N ASN A 220 0.32 -15.39 18.07
CA ASN A 220 -1.10 -15.13 18.17
C ASN A 220 -1.48 -13.85 17.41
N PHE A 221 -2.18 -14.02 16.28
CA PHE A 221 -2.64 -12.94 15.40
C PHE A 221 -4.02 -12.38 15.82
N SER A 222 -4.75 -13.03 16.74
CA SER A 222 -6.16 -12.73 17.02
C SER A 222 -6.40 -11.38 17.69
N LYS A 223 -5.38 -10.78 18.32
CA LYS A 223 -5.49 -9.49 19.03
C LYS A 223 -4.71 -8.36 18.37
N GLU A 224 -3.83 -8.69 17.42
CA GLU A 224 -2.94 -7.73 16.76
C GLU A 224 -3.29 -7.63 15.29
N ARG A 225 -4.57 -7.34 15.00
CA ARG A 225 -4.94 -6.87 13.66
C ARG A 225 -4.02 -5.71 13.30
N SER A 226 -3.54 -5.65 12.07
CA SER A 226 -2.65 -4.57 11.61
C SER A 226 -3.20 -3.20 12.02
N ALA A 227 -2.33 -2.22 12.28
CA ALA A 227 -2.74 -0.89 12.72
C ALA A 227 -3.85 -0.28 11.83
N ALA A 228 -3.82 -0.60 10.53
CA ALA A 228 -4.85 -0.22 9.56
C ALA A 228 -6.26 -0.80 9.87
N VAL A 229 -6.35 -2.06 10.31
CA VAL A 229 -7.64 -2.70 10.63
C VAL A 229 -8.17 -2.23 11.98
N GLN A 230 -7.28 -2.04 12.97
CA GLN A 230 -7.69 -1.45 14.26
C GLN A 230 -8.22 -0.04 14.08
N TRP A 231 -7.53 0.78 13.28
CA TRP A 231 -7.99 2.12 12.94
C TRP A 231 -9.35 2.09 12.22
N PHE A 232 -9.52 1.22 11.21
CA PHE A 232 -10.79 1.11 10.50
C PHE A 232 -11.95 0.78 11.46
N ASP A 233 -11.73 -0.10 12.43
CA ASP A 233 -12.74 -0.46 13.43
C ASP A 233 -13.12 0.71 14.37
N THR A 234 -12.25 1.69 14.57
CA THR A 234 -12.54 2.91 15.36
C THR A 234 -13.33 3.97 14.60
N LEU A 235 -13.41 3.86 13.27
CA LEU A 235 -14.04 4.88 12.44
C LEU A 235 -15.57 4.98 12.67
N PRO A 236 -16.14 6.18 12.54
CA PRO A 236 -17.60 6.36 12.51
C PRO A 236 -18.25 5.52 11.40
N PRO A 237 -19.51 5.07 11.57
CA PRO A 237 -20.19 4.23 10.58
C PRO A 237 -20.23 4.83 9.17
N GLU A 238 -20.35 6.15 9.07
CA GLU A 238 -20.36 6.87 7.80
C GLU A 238 -19.02 6.77 7.06
N MET A 239 -17.89 6.92 7.77
CA MET A 239 -16.54 6.84 7.21
C MET A 239 -16.21 5.41 6.77
N LYS A 240 -16.59 4.42 7.60
CA LYS A 240 -16.47 3.00 7.25
C LYS A 240 -17.18 2.69 5.93
N LYS A 241 -18.42 3.17 5.80
CA LYS A 241 -19.22 2.96 4.59
C LYS A 241 -18.59 3.64 3.38
N ALA A 242 -18.11 4.87 3.52
CA ALA A 242 -17.47 5.59 2.41
C ALA A 242 -16.17 4.91 1.93
N ILE A 243 -15.37 4.34 2.84
CA ILE A 243 -14.19 3.54 2.47
C ILE A 243 -14.60 2.25 1.76
N GLN A 244 -15.63 1.55 2.26
CA GLN A 244 -16.17 0.35 1.61
C GLN A 244 -16.72 0.64 0.21
N ASP A 245 -17.44 1.75 0.07
CA ASP A 245 -18.00 2.24 -1.19
C ASP A 245 -16.94 2.88 -2.12
N ARG A 246 -15.68 2.97 -1.66
CA ARG A 246 -14.56 3.60 -2.37
C ARG A 246 -14.87 5.01 -2.86
N ARG A 247 -15.39 5.86 -1.98
CA ARG A 247 -15.79 7.24 -2.30
C ARG A 247 -15.32 8.22 -1.23
N PRO A 248 -15.06 9.48 -1.60
CA PRO A 248 -14.83 10.52 -0.61
C PRO A 248 -16.11 10.82 0.19
N ALA A 249 -15.94 11.28 1.43
CA ALA A 249 -17.02 11.77 2.28
C ALA A 249 -16.60 13.04 3.03
N LEU A 250 -17.59 13.88 3.36
CA LEU A 250 -17.36 15.08 4.17
C LEU A 250 -16.92 14.68 5.57
N GLY A 251 -16.00 15.46 6.15
CA GLY A 251 -15.44 15.19 7.46
C GLY A 251 -14.35 14.11 7.46
N MET A 252 -14.06 13.45 6.33
CA MET A 252 -12.91 12.54 6.27
C MET A 252 -11.62 13.28 6.62
N ASP A 253 -10.73 12.64 7.38
CA ASP A 253 -9.35 13.08 7.43
C ASP A 253 -8.53 12.58 6.21
N ARG A 254 -7.27 12.98 6.14
CA ARG A 254 -6.41 12.65 5.00
C ARG A 254 -6.14 11.15 4.90
N GLU A 255 -6.02 10.46 6.03
CA GLU A 255 -5.75 9.02 6.05
C GLU A 255 -7.01 8.24 5.66
N GLU A 256 -8.17 8.66 6.16
CA GLU A 256 -9.50 8.16 5.78
C GLU A 256 -9.74 8.30 4.27
N LEU A 257 -9.43 9.48 3.71
CA LEU A 257 -9.58 9.72 2.27
C LEU A 257 -8.65 8.83 1.43
N VAL A 258 -7.38 8.68 1.86
CA VAL A 258 -6.43 7.78 1.17
C VAL A 258 -6.88 6.32 1.27
N ALA A 259 -7.42 5.89 2.40
CA ALA A 259 -7.97 4.55 2.54
C ALA A 259 -9.19 4.34 1.63
N ALA A 260 -10.02 5.37 1.45
CA ALA A 260 -11.23 5.29 0.62
C ALA A 260 -10.92 5.28 -0.89
N ILE A 261 -10.10 6.22 -1.37
CA ILE A 261 -9.93 6.48 -2.80
C ILE A 261 -8.47 6.56 -3.25
N GLY A 262 -7.52 6.27 -2.37
CA GLY A 262 -6.09 6.28 -2.67
C GLY A 262 -5.44 7.66 -2.59
N LYS A 263 -4.17 7.72 -2.99
CA LYS A 263 -3.41 8.97 -3.04
C LYS A 263 -3.90 9.83 -4.20
N PRO A 264 -3.98 11.16 -4.04
CA PRO A 264 -4.36 12.04 -5.14
C PRO A 264 -3.25 12.15 -6.17
N ASP A 265 -3.61 12.50 -7.39
CA ASP A 265 -2.68 12.78 -8.48
C ASP A 265 -1.99 14.13 -8.27
N HIS A 266 -2.75 15.13 -7.83
CA HIS A 266 -2.24 16.47 -7.55
C HIS A 266 -2.76 17.01 -6.21
N LYS A 267 -1.94 17.86 -5.57
CA LYS A 267 -2.29 18.58 -4.34
C LYS A 267 -1.98 20.05 -4.54
N VAL A 268 -2.94 20.92 -4.25
CA VAL A 268 -2.80 22.36 -4.37
C VAL A 268 -3.08 22.97 -3.00
N ARG A 269 -2.19 23.83 -2.50
CA ARG A 269 -2.36 24.54 -1.24
C ARG A 269 -2.52 26.01 -1.51
N GLU A 270 -3.57 26.60 -0.97
CA GLU A 270 -3.91 28.01 -1.18
C GLU A 270 -4.41 28.61 0.12
N ARG A 271 -4.48 29.95 0.14
CA ARG A 271 -5.18 30.68 1.18
C ARG A 271 -6.47 31.24 0.59
N ASP A 272 -7.61 30.95 1.21
CA ASP A 272 -8.90 31.44 0.74
C ASP A 272 -9.06 32.96 0.99
N SER A 273 -10.17 33.53 0.52
CA SER A 273 -10.50 34.96 0.70
C SER A 273 -10.60 35.39 2.16
N ASP A 274 -10.87 34.44 3.05
CA ASP A 274 -11.05 34.66 4.49
C ASP A 274 -9.74 34.47 5.26
N GLY A 275 -8.65 34.12 4.56
CA GLY A 275 -7.32 33.95 5.12
C GLY A 275 -7.03 32.54 5.66
N ASN A 276 -7.90 31.56 5.43
CA ASN A 276 -7.70 30.18 5.88
C ASN A 276 -6.82 29.40 4.91
N ASP A 277 -5.96 28.54 5.46
CA ASP A 277 -5.15 27.63 4.65
C ASP A 277 -6.01 26.43 4.21
N ILE A 278 -6.22 26.32 2.90
CA ILE A 278 -6.98 25.25 2.25
C ILE A 278 -6.05 24.36 1.42
N GLU A 279 -6.43 23.09 1.26
CA GLU A 279 -5.72 22.16 0.40
C GLU A 279 -6.68 21.36 -0.47
N ASP A 280 -6.55 21.49 -1.79
CA ASP A 280 -7.33 20.75 -2.76
C ASP A 280 -6.55 19.52 -3.25
N TRP A 281 -7.13 18.35 -3.07
CA TRP A 281 -6.66 17.08 -3.60
C TRP A 281 -7.43 16.73 -4.85
N ILE A 282 -6.71 16.46 -5.93
CA ILE A 282 -7.27 16.26 -7.26
C ILE A 282 -6.99 14.81 -7.67
N TYR A 283 -8.05 14.13 -8.10
CA TYR A 283 -8.04 12.75 -8.57
C TYR A 283 -8.55 12.68 -10.00
N GLY A 284 -7.90 11.89 -10.84
CA GLY A 284 -8.18 11.78 -12.26
C GLY A 284 -7.55 12.90 -13.09
N GLN A 285 -7.57 12.73 -14.42
CA GLN A 285 -7.07 13.71 -15.37
C GLN A 285 -8.05 13.93 -16.53
N PRO A 286 -8.31 15.16 -16.96
CA PRO A 286 -9.14 15.43 -18.13
C PRO A 286 -8.65 14.69 -19.38
N PRO A 287 -9.55 14.22 -20.28
CA PRO A 287 -11.00 14.40 -20.27
C PRO A 287 -11.77 13.39 -19.39
N SER A 288 -11.07 12.54 -18.63
CA SER A 288 -11.72 11.59 -17.72
C SER A 288 -12.29 12.28 -16.48
N LYS A 289 -13.18 11.58 -15.77
CA LYS A 289 -13.83 12.04 -14.54
C LYS A 289 -12.79 12.54 -13.54
N THR A 290 -12.93 13.80 -13.11
CA THR A 290 -12.01 14.44 -12.16
C THR A 290 -12.73 14.74 -10.86
N VAL A 291 -12.15 14.36 -9.72
CA VAL A 291 -12.71 14.62 -8.39
C VAL A 291 -11.77 15.57 -7.63
N PHE A 292 -12.34 16.68 -7.16
CA PHE A 292 -11.68 17.67 -6.32
C PHE A 292 -12.19 17.50 -4.89
N VAL A 293 -11.27 17.29 -3.96
CA VAL A 293 -11.56 17.15 -2.53
C VAL A 293 -10.83 18.25 -1.79
N ARG A 294 -11.58 19.18 -1.20
CA ARG A 294 -11.05 20.30 -0.44
C ARG A 294 -10.92 19.96 1.04
N PHE A 295 -9.76 20.24 1.59
CA PHE A 295 -9.46 20.19 3.01
C PHE A 295 -9.42 21.61 3.59
N LEU A 296 -9.97 21.75 4.79
CA LEU A 296 -9.68 22.85 5.69
C LEU A 296 -8.99 22.26 6.93
N GLY A 297 -7.74 22.64 7.15
CA GLY A 297 -6.89 21.94 8.12
C GLY A 297 -6.69 20.46 7.74
N ASP A 298 -7.29 19.56 8.51
CA ASP A 298 -7.15 18.10 8.32
C ASP A 298 -8.46 17.40 7.91
N ARG A 299 -9.55 18.14 7.70
CA ARG A 299 -10.87 17.54 7.40
C ARG A 299 -11.37 17.95 6.03
N VAL A 300 -12.01 17.01 5.33
CA VAL A 300 -12.68 17.26 4.06
C VAL A 300 -13.92 18.13 4.28
N THR A 301 -13.97 19.27 3.60
CA THR A 301 -15.09 20.24 3.68
C THR A 301 -15.87 20.38 2.39
N SER A 302 -15.30 19.99 1.24
CA SER A 302 -15.98 20.03 -0.04
C SER A 302 -15.52 18.92 -0.97
N ILE A 303 -16.44 18.37 -1.75
CA ILE A 303 -16.17 17.37 -2.79
C ILE A 303 -16.90 17.83 -4.05
N LYS A 304 -16.17 17.96 -5.16
CA LYS A 304 -16.72 18.31 -6.47
C LYS A 304 -16.24 17.33 -7.52
N GLN A 305 -17.13 16.90 -8.40
CA GLN A 305 -16.83 15.97 -9.48
C GLN A 305 -17.18 16.63 -10.82
N PHE A 306 -16.27 16.53 -11.79
CA PHE A 306 -16.44 17.00 -13.16
C PHE A 306 -16.23 15.86 -14.15
#